data_AF-A0A554L7R4-F1
#
_entry.id   AF-A0A554L7R4-F1
#
_cell.length_a   1.000
_cell.length_b   1.000
_cell.length_c   1.000
_cell.angle_alpha   90.00
_cell.angle_beta   90.00
_cell.angle_gamma   90.00
#
_symmetry.space_group_name_H-M   'P 1'
#
loop_
_entity.id
_entity.type
_entity.pdbx_description
1 polymer ?
#
loop_
_entity_poly.entity_id
_entity_poly.type
_entity_poly.pdbx_seq_one_letter_code
_entity_poly.pdbx_strand_id
1 'polypeptide(L)'
;MGFVQLTGYSLLVVLVGFFQQWPLLAVHGIRANFVMVLLIALSFLPDKFYEYLWFIVLGLFFLKFQSGFDGALLGTGLIAIAAFWLGREMPWNWIFNNTVLIVVGTLATYILAKPSFIIGSWLVVLGEIIYNVIIGTLLFFAFSSDERRSKF
;
A
#
# COMPACT_ATOMS: atom_id res chain seq x y z
N MET A 1 5.39 15.42 -10.96
CA MET A 1 4.03 15.06 -11.42
C MET A 1 3.26 16.31 -11.84
N GLY A 2 2.34 16.22 -12.82
CA GLY A 2 1.44 17.34 -13.17
C GLY A 2 0.32 17.54 -12.13
N PHE A 3 -0.26 18.74 -12.04
CA PHE A 3 -1.30 19.07 -11.04
C PHE A 3 -2.53 18.14 -11.12
N VAL A 4 -2.97 17.80 -12.34
CA VAL A 4 -4.11 16.90 -12.58
C VAL A 4 -3.84 15.49 -12.05
N GLN A 5 -2.64 14.95 -12.30
CA GLN A 5 -2.23 13.63 -11.83
C GLN A 5 -2.12 13.60 -10.29
N LEU A 6 -1.49 14.62 -9.70
CA LEU A 6 -1.37 14.74 -8.24
C LEU A 6 -2.75 14.76 -7.57
N THR A 7 -3.69 15.50 -8.15
CA THR A 7 -5.07 15.57 -7.66
C THR A 7 -5.79 14.24 -7.82
N GLY A 8 -5.66 13.58 -8.97
CA GLY A 8 -6.27 12.27 -9.23
C GLY A 8 -5.79 11.19 -8.27
N TYR A 9 -4.47 11.10 -8.04
CA TYR A 9 -3.92 10.14 -7.08
C TYR A 9 -4.26 10.50 -5.63
N SER A 10 -4.32 11.79 -5.29
CA SER A 10 -4.81 12.21 -3.97
C SER A 10 -6.26 11.78 -3.73
N LEU A 11 -7.15 11.99 -4.70
CA LEU A 11 -8.54 11.53 -4.63
C LEU A 11 -8.62 10.02 -4.47
N LEU A 12 -7.76 9.27 -5.15
CA LEU A 12 -7.71 7.83 -5.01
C LEU A 12 -7.28 7.38 -3.60
N VAL A 13 -6.25 8.03 -3.03
CA VAL A 13 -5.82 7.78 -1.64
C VAL A 13 -6.96 8.08 -0.67
N VAL A 14 -7.72 9.16 -0.88
CA VAL A 14 -8.92 9.47 -0.09
C VAL A 14 -9.97 8.37 -0.22
N LEU A 15 -10.32 7.97 -1.43
CA LEU A 15 -11.35 6.96 -1.69
C LEU A 15 -10.98 5.61 -1.07
N VAL A 16 -9.74 5.16 -1.23
CA VAL A 16 -9.25 3.92 -0.61
C VAL A 16 -9.20 4.05 0.91
N GLY A 17 -8.75 5.20 1.42
CA GLY A 17 -8.71 5.52 2.85
C GLY A 17 -10.08 5.48 3.52
N PHE A 18 -11.14 5.92 2.83
CA PHE A 18 -12.52 5.77 3.27
C PHE A 18 -13.04 4.33 3.10
N PHE A 19 -12.81 3.72 1.94
CA PHE A 19 -13.31 2.38 1.63
C PHE A 19 -12.82 1.34 2.64
N GLN A 20 -11.55 1.39 3.05
CA GLN A 20 -11.01 0.47 4.06
C GLN A 20 -11.66 0.58 5.44
N GLN A 21 -12.40 1.65 5.73
CA GLN A 21 -13.08 1.81 7.02
C GLN A 21 -14.31 0.91 7.14
N TRP A 22 -14.76 0.30 6.03
CA TRP A 22 -15.98 -0.49 6.01
C TRP A 22 -15.85 -1.78 6.83
N PRO A 23 -16.74 -2.04 7.80
CA PRO A 23 -16.61 -3.19 8.72
C PRO A 23 -16.60 -4.56 8.02
N LEU A 24 -17.21 -4.66 6.84
CA LEU A 24 -17.27 -5.90 6.04
C LEU A 24 -15.90 -6.36 5.52
N LEU A 25 -14.89 -5.49 5.56
CA LEU A 25 -13.52 -5.76 5.10
C LEU A 25 -12.61 -6.26 6.24
N ALA A 26 -13.14 -6.38 7.46
CA ALA A 26 -12.44 -6.98 8.59
C ALA A 26 -12.59 -8.50 8.55
N VAL A 27 -11.47 -9.21 8.43
CA VAL A 27 -11.44 -10.68 8.47
C VAL A 27 -10.83 -11.09 9.82
N HIS A 28 -11.60 -11.82 10.65
CA HIS A 28 -11.16 -12.27 11.98
C HIS A 28 -10.65 -11.13 12.90
N GLY A 29 -11.22 -9.94 12.77
CA GLY A 29 -10.85 -8.77 13.57
C GLY A 29 -9.61 -8.01 13.09
N ILE A 30 -8.98 -8.45 12.00
CA ILE A 30 -7.86 -7.75 11.33
C ILE A 30 -8.40 -7.17 10.03
N ARG A 31 -8.17 -5.87 9.82
CA ARG A 31 -8.60 -5.17 8.61
C ARG A 31 -7.50 -5.20 7.57
N ALA A 32 -7.87 -5.48 6.33
CA ALA A 32 -6.94 -5.40 5.21
C ALA A 32 -6.41 -3.97 5.05
N ASN A 33 -5.08 -3.83 4.94
CA ASN A 33 -4.43 -2.53 4.85
C ASN A 33 -4.33 -2.06 3.38
N PHE A 34 -5.47 -1.71 2.79
CA PHE A 34 -5.55 -1.25 1.41
C PHE A 34 -4.77 0.04 1.16
N VAL A 35 -4.68 0.91 2.16
CA VAL A 35 -3.87 2.12 2.06
C VAL A 35 -2.40 1.76 1.87
N MET A 36 -1.85 0.81 2.62
CA MET A 36 -0.48 0.33 2.39
C MET A 36 -0.31 -0.23 0.98
N VAL A 37 -1.22 -1.09 0.52
CA VAL A 37 -1.17 -1.69 -0.82
C VAL A 37 -1.15 -0.60 -1.90
N LEU A 38 -2.02 0.40 -1.76
CA LEU A 38 -2.07 1.52 -2.66
C LEU A 38 -0.78 2.35 -2.61
N LEU A 39 -0.29 2.69 -1.41
CA LEU A 39 0.94 3.47 -1.25
C LEU A 39 2.13 2.75 -1.87
N ILE A 40 2.22 1.42 -1.76
CA ILE A 40 3.27 0.64 -2.42
C ILE A 40 3.12 0.74 -3.94
N ALA A 41 1.91 0.60 -4.50
CA ALA A 41 1.68 0.75 -5.93
C ALA A 41 2.03 2.17 -6.43
N LEU A 42 1.66 3.20 -5.68
CA LEU A 42 1.98 4.59 -5.97
C LEU A 42 3.47 4.93 -5.79
N SER A 43 4.25 4.11 -5.08
CA SER A 43 5.68 4.41 -4.82
C SER A 43 6.53 4.49 -6.09
N PHE A 44 6.05 3.91 -7.18
CA PHE A 44 6.71 3.87 -8.48
C PHE A 44 6.30 5.01 -9.42
N LEU A 45 5.29 5.81 -9.08
CA LEU A 45 4.74 6.83 -10.00
C LEU A 45 5.43 8.20 -9.86
N PRO A 46 5.46 8.86 -8.67
CA PRO A 46 6.06 10.18 -8.54
C PRO A 46 7.56 10.10 -8.68
N ASP A 47 8.18 10.96 -9.49
CA ASP A 47 9.64 11.00 -9.60
C ASP A 47 10.30 11.48 -8.30
N LYS A 48 9.61 12.36 -7.57
CA LYS A 48 10.17 13.11 -6.43
C LYS A 48 9.58 12.63 -5.11
N PHE A 49 10.45 12.43 -4.12
CA PHE A 49 10.05 11.90 -2.80
C PHE A 49 8.99 12.76 -2.10
N TYR A 50 9.04 14.08 -2.21
CA TYR A 50 8.06 14.96 -1.55
C TYR A 50 6.64 14.82 -2.12
N GLU A 51 6.50 14.48 -3.41
CA GLU A 51 5.19 14.22 -4.03
C GLU A 51 4.61 12.92 -3.47
N TYR A 52 5.46 11.93 -3.25
CA TYR A 52 5.06 10.67 -2.61
C TYR A 52 4.78 10.84 -1.11
N LEU A 53 5.57 11.64 -0.40
CA LEU A 53 5.39 11.94 1.02
C LEU A 53 4.00 12.53 1.28
N TRP A 54 3.49 13.37 0.37
CA TRP A 54 2.13 13.87 0.43
C TRP A 54 1.09 12.74 0.48
N PHE A 55 1.20 11.74 -0.39
CA PHE A 55 0.31 10.58 -0.39
C PHE A 55 0.41 9.77 0.89
N ILE A 56 1.62 9.59 1.43
CA ILE A 56 1.83 8.90 2.72
C ILE A 56 1.06 9.63 3.82
N VAL A 57 1.27 10.94 3.97
CA VAL A 57 0.60 11.75 5.00
C VAL A 57 -0.92 11.65 4.87
N LEU A 58 -1.42 11.75 3.64
CA LEU A 58 -2.84 11.64 3.32
C LEU A 58 -3.40 10.27 3.69
N GLY A 59 -2.71 9.18 3.32
CA GLY A 59 -3.11 7.81 3.66
C GLY A 59 -3.09 7.54 5.17
N LEU A 60 -2.04 7.98 5.87
CA LEU A 60 -1.91 7.84 7.32
C LEU A 60 -3.00 8.61 8.08
N PHE A 61 -3.40 9.78 7.58
CA PHE A 61 -4.51 10.55 8.15
C PHE A 61 -5.81 9.72 8.19
N PHE A 62 -6.12 8.98 7.13
CA PHE A 62 -7.32 8.13 7.07
C PHE A 62 -7.20 6.84 7.88
N LEU A 63 -5.98 6.36 8.14
CA LEU A 63 -5.73 5.21 9.01
C LEU A 63 -5.93 5.53 10.49
N LYS A 64 -5.70 6.79 10.92
CA LYS A 64 -5.83 7.24 12.32
C LYS A 64 -7.23 7.00 12.92
N PHE A 65 -8.26 6.88 12.09
CA PHE A 65 -9.64 6.68 12.54
C PHE A 65 -10.01 5.21 12.77
N GLN A 66 -9.05 4.27 12.73
CA GLN A 66 -9.30 2.85 13.00
C GLN A 66 -8.84 2.44 14.41
N SER A 67 -9.71 1.79 15.18
CA SER A 67 -9.33 1.21 16.47
C SER A 67 -8.53 -0.10 16.27
N GLY A 68 -7.48 -0.29 17.08
CA GLY A 68 -6.66 -1.52 17.08
C GLY A 68 -5.34 -1.46 16.31
N PHE A 69 -4.96 -0.30 15.76
CA PHE A 69 -3.81 -0.17 14.84
C PHE A 69 -2.85 0.99 15.15
N ASP A 70 -2.74 1.43 16.40
CA ASP A 70 -1.81 2.52 16.78
C ASP A 70 -0.35 2.23 16.37
N GLY A 71 0.08 0.97 16.41
CA GLY A 71 1.40 0.53 15.91
C GLY A 71 1.47 0.38 14.37
N ALA A 72 0.36 0.06 13.70
CA ALA A 72 0.36 -0.13 12.25
C ALA A 72 0.31 1.18 11.48
N LEU A 73 -0.08 2.29 12.10
CA LEU A 73 0.04 3.61 11.46
C LEU A 73 1.51 3.94 11.20
N LEU A 74 2.36 3.80 12.22
CA LEU A 74 3.81 3.93 12.08
C LEU A 74 4.40 2.87 11.14
N GLY A 75 3.99 1.61 11.29
CA GLY A 75 4.41 0.52 10.41
C GLY A 75 4.12 0.80 8.93
N THR A 76 2.91 1.23 8.62
CA THR A 76 2.48 1.57 7.25
C THR A 76 3.30 2.72 6.68
N GLY A 77 3.54 3.76 7.48
CA GLY A 77 4.36 4.90 7.07
C GLY A 77 5.79 4.49 6.72
N LEU A 78 6.42 3.69 7.59
CA LEU A 78 7.78 3.20 7.37
C LEU A 78 7.87 2.27 6.14
N ILE A 79 6.89 1.36 5.98
CA ILE A 79 6.82 0.47 4.81
C ILE A 79 6.66 1.29 3.52
N ALA A 80 5.78 2.30 3.51
CA ALA A 80 5.59 3.16 2.35
C ALA A 80 6.88 3.93 2.00
N ILE A 81 7.52 4.56 2.99
CA ILE A 81 8.81 5.24 2.78
C ILE A 81 9.85 4.28 2.21
N ALA A 82 9.97 3.08 2.78
CA ALA A 82 10.91 2.06 2.29
C ALA A 82 10.59 1.63 0.85
N ALA A 83 9.30 1.46 0.51
CA ALA A 83 8.85 1.06 -0.82
C ALA A 83 9.30 2.06 -1.91
N PHE A 84 9.28 3.36 -1.63
CA PHE A 84 9.75 4.39 -2.58
C PHE A 84 11.21 4.20 -3.00
N TRP A 85 12.09 3.89 -2.04
CA TRP A 85 13.51 3.68 -2.32
C TRP A 85 13.77 2.28 -2.87
N LEU A 86 13.25 1.25 -2.18
CA LEU A 86 13.49 -0.15 -2.54
C LEU A 86 12.91 -0.52 -3.91
N GLY A 87 11.74 0.01 -4.27
CA GLY A 87 11.10 -0.27 -5.56
C GLY A 87 11.95 0.17 -6.76
N ARG A 88 12.81 1.18 -6.57
CA ARG A 88 13.71 1.73 -7.60
C ARG A 88 15.06 1.04 -7.67
N GLU A 89 15.56 0.55 -6.54
CA GLU A 89 16.87 -0.10 -6.42
C GLU A 89 16.82 -1.61 -6.69
N MET A 90 15.63 -2.22 -6.65
CA MET A 90 15.48 -3.65 -6.91
C MET A 90 15.77 -4.01 -8.37
N PRO A 91 16.55 -5.08 -8.64
CA PRO A 91 17.06 -5.40 -9.98
C PRO A 91 16.01 -6.08 -10.89
N TRP A 92 14.83 -6.40 -10.38
CA TRP A 92 13.80 -7.10 -11.14
C TRP A 92 12.89 -6.12 -11.90
N ASN A 93 11.97 -6.67 -12.69
CA ASN A 93 10.96 -5.86 -13.35
C ASN A 93 10.01 -5.21 -12.32
N TRP A 94 9.44 -4.07 -12.70
CA TRP A 94 8.60 -3.25 -11.83
C TRP A 94 7.35 -3.98 -11.31
N ILE A 95 6.76 -4.91 -12.09
CA ILE A 95 5.60 -5.72 -11.65
C ILE A 95 6.03 -6.56 -10.46
N PHE A 96 7.14 -7.27 -10.63
CA PHE A 96 7.68 -8.18 -9.65
C PHE A 96 8.14 -7.43 -8.40
N ASN A 97 8.80 -6.28 -8.55
CA ASN A 97 9.16 -5.40 -7.43
C ASN A 97 7.90 -4.99 -6.64
N ASN A 98 6.84 -4.55 -7.31
CA ASN A 98 5.58 -4.19 -6.67
C ASN A 98 4.97 -5.39 -5.90
N THR A 99 4.90 -6.56 -6.53
CA THR A 99 4.42 -7.79 -5.87
C THR A 99 5.23 -8.14 -4.63
N VAL A 100 6.56 -8.14 -4.72
CA VAL A 100 7.46 -8.45 -3.59
C VAL A 100 7.26 -7.45 -2.46
N LEU A 101 7.19 -6.16 -2.76
CA LEU A 101 6.98 -5.12 -1.75
C LEU A 101 5.61 -5.27 -1.05
N ILE A 102 4.54 -5.63 -1.78
CA ILE A 102 3.23 -5.88 -1.18
C ILE A 102 3.28 -7.09 -0.23
N VAL A 103 3.91 -8.19 -0.65
CA VAL A 103 4.07 -9.40 0.18
C VAL A 103 4.84 -9.06 1.45
N VAL A 104 6.01 -8.43 1.30
CA VAL A 104 6.88 -8.05 2.43
C VAL A 104 6.19 -7.04 3.34
N GLY A 105 5.53 -6.03 2.79
CA GLY A 105 4.79 -5.03 3.56
C GLY A 105 3.62 -5.64 4.35
N THR A 106 2.89 -6.57 3.75
CA THR A 106 1.80 -7.29 4.43
C THR A 106 2.35 -8.11 5.59
N LEU A 107 3.41 -8.89 5.36
CA LEU A 107 4.07 -9.65 6.43
C LEU A 107 4.64 -8.76 7.53
N ALA A 108 5.30 -7.66 7.17
CA ALA A 108 5.82 -6.69 8.13
C ALA A 108 4.71 -6.08 8.99
N THR A 109 3.56 -5.75 8.40
CA THR A 109 2.39 -5.27 9.14
C THR A 109 1.91 -6.29 10.17
N TYR A 110 1.82 -7.56 9.78
CA TYR A 110 1.45 -8.64 10.69
C TYR A 110 2.46 -8.84 11.82
N ILE A 111 3.75 -8.78 11.53
CA ILE A 111 4.83 -8.90 12.52
C ILE A 111 4.74 -7.75 13.54
N LEU A 112 4.41 -6.54 13.10
CA LEU A 112 4.32 -5.36 13.97
C LEU A 112 3.02 -5.30 14.78
N ALA A 113 1.89 -5.70 14.19
CA ALA A 113 0.58 -5.60 14.84
C ALA A 113 0.24 -6.82 15.71
N LYS A 114 0.47 -8.05 15.20
CA LYS A 114 0.07 -9.28 15.89
C LYS A 114 0.86 -10.51 15.38
N PRO A 115 2.15 -10.67 15.73
CA PRO A 115 3.00 -11.72 15.17
C PRO A 115 2.50 -13.14 15.46
N SER A 116 1.81 -13.36 16.59
CA SER A 116 1.20 -14.66 16.92
C SER A 116 0.12 -15.10 15.92
N PHE A 117 -0.51 -14.16 15.21
CA PHE A 117 -1.54 -14.46 14.20
C PHE A 117 -0.96 -15.13 12.95
N ILE A 118 0.31 -14.85 12.64
CA ILE A 118 1.01 -15.46 11.49
C ILE A 118 1.05 -16.98 11.64
N ILE A 119 1.33 -17.47 12.85
CA ILE A 119 1.43 -18.90 13.13
C ILE A 119 0.04 -19.49 13.37
N GLY A 120 -0.80 -18.80 14.16
CA GLY A 120 -2.12 -19.31 14.55
C GLY A 120 -3.19 -19.28 13.45
N SER A 121 -2.99 -18.50 12.39
CA SER A 121 -3.98 -18.31 11.31
C SER A 121 -3.33 -18.09 9.95
N TRP A 122 -2.27 -18.84 9.66
CA TRP A 122 -1.44 -18.67 8.46
C TRP A 122 -2.22 -18.71 7.13
N LEU A 123 -3.30 -19.48 7.04
CA LEU A 123 -4.17 -19.53 5.84
C LEU A 123 -4.88 -18.19 5.58
N VAL A 124 -5.29 -17.50 6.64
CA VAL A 124 -5.93 -16.17 6.53
C VAL A 124 -4.89 -15.14 6.05
N VAL A 125 -3.69 -15.19 6.63
CA VAL A 125 -2.57 -14.33 6.22
C VAL A 125 -2.20 -14.57 4.75
N LEU A 126 -2.13 -15.82 4.33
CA LEU A 126 -1.87 -16.17 2.93
C LEU A 126 -2.98 -15.65 1.99
N GLY A 127 -4.25 -15.81 2.39
CA GLY A 127 -5.39 -15.28 1.64
C GLY A 127 -5.32 -13.77 1.49
N GLU A 128 -4.96 -13.04 2.55
CA GLU A 128 -4.78 -11.59 2.50
C GLU A 128 -3.59 -11.20 1.62
N ILE A 129 -2.46 -11.90 1.69
CA ILE A 129 -1.32 -11.66 0.80
C ILE A 129 -1.74 -11.80 -0.66
N ILE A 130 -2.44 -12.88 -1.01
CA ILE A 130 -2.91 -13.12 -2.39
C ILE A 130 -3.83 -11.98 -2.84
N TYR A 131 -4.81 -11.63 -2.00
CA TYR A 131 -5.76 -10.58 -2.30
C TYR A 131 -5.10 -9.18 -2.42
N ASN A 132 -4.17 -8.84 -1.52
CA ASN A 132 -3.40 -7.61 -1.56
C ASN A 132 -2.51 -7.55 -2.82
N VAL A 133 -1.88 -8.66 -3.20
CA VAL A 133 -1.08 -8.75 -4.43
C VAL A 133 -1.97 -8.54 -5.66
N ILE A 134 -3.13 -9.19 -5.73
CA ILE A 134 -4.07 -9.02 -6.85
C ILE A 134 -4.48 -7.56 -6.96
N ILE A 135 -4.96 -6.94 -5.88
CA ILE A 135 -5.44 -5.56 -5.89
C ILE A 135 -4.29 -4.59 -6.18
N GLY A 136 -3.17 -4.73 -5.49
CA GLY A 136 -2.04 -3.82 -5.68
C GLY A 136 -1.46 -3.92 -7.09
N THR A 137 -1.47 -5.11 -7.69
CA THR A 137 -1.06 -5.29 -9.09
C THR A 137 -2.07 -4.67 -10.06
N LEU A 138 -3.38 -4.84 -9.84
CA LEU A 138 -4.42 -4.20 -10.66
C LEU A 138 -4.35 -2.67 -10.58
N LEU A 139 -4.20 -2.11 -9.38
CA LEU A 139 -4.00 -0.68 -9.18
C LEU A 139 -2.73 -0.20 -9.90
N PHE A 140 -1.63 -0.93 -9.73
CA PHE A 140 -0.39 -0.62 -10.39
C PHE A 140 -0.54 -0.57 -11.93
N PHE A 141 -1.20 -1.56 -12.54
CA PHE A 141 -1.45 -1.56 -13.99
C PHE A 141 -2.36 -0.42 -14.44
N ALA A 142 -3.42 -0.13 -13.69
CA ALA A 142 -4.36 0.93 -13.99
C ALA A 142 -3.65 2.29 -14.14
N PHE A 143 -2.65 2.58 -13.28
CA PHE A 143 -1.98 3.89 -13.28
C PHE A 143 -0.70 3.92 -14.09
N SER A 144 0.02 2.80 -14.17
CA SER A 144 1.30 2.75 -14.86
C SER A 144 1.20 2.67 -16.38
N SER A 145 0.00 2.43 -16.92
CA SER A 145 -0.30 2.47 -18.35
C SER A 145 -0.37 3.90 -18.91
N ASP A 146 -0.66 4.88 -18.05
CA ASP A 146 -0.86 6.29 -18.44
C ASP A 146 0.44 7.12 -18.36
N GLU A 147 1.27 6.91 -17.34
CA GLU A 147 2.51 7.67 -17.15
C GLU A 147 3.71 7.15 -17.95
N ARG A 148 3.68 5.90 -18.43
CA ARG A 148 4.85 5.28 -19.10
C ARG A 148 4.84 5.34 -20.62
N ARG A 149 3.76 5.80 -21.24
CA ARG A 149 3.76 6.18 -22.67
C ARG A 149 4.57 7.45 -22.96
N SER A 150 5.00 8.20 -21.94
CA SER A 150 5.76 9.45 -22.11
C SER A 150 7.25 9.34 -21.77
N LYS A 151 7.70 8.21 -21.18
CA LYS A 151 9.09 8.00 -20.73
C LYS A 151 9.86 6.98 -21.56
N PHE A 152 9.29 6.48 -22.65
CA PHE A 152 9.93 5.67 -23.68
C PHE A 152 9.45 6.09 -25.08
#